data_AF-A0A409XKV0-F1
#
_entry.id   AF-A0A409XKV0-F1
#
_cell.length_a   1.000
_cell.length_b   1.000
_cell.length_c   1.000
_cell.angle_alpha   90.00
_cell.angle_beta   90.00
_cell.angle_gamma   90.00
#
_symmetry.space_group_name_H-M   'P 1'
#
loop_
_entity.id
_entity.type
_entity.pdbx_description
1 polymer ?
#
loop_
_entity_poly.entity_id
_entity_poly.type
_entity_poly.pdbx_seq_one_letter_code
_entity_poly.pdbx_strand_id
1 'polypeptide(L)'
;HLGPLESFRYDHPRLFGGDGNTITHIPPHALRPKRHLPALYLYPLNDTWALKHIAPTNLHSKIGRQTSLKTAPGKRNRFYDRKVLSRQHGEVWEEGGKIYITDVKSSNGAFIYGERLNSKGHELDPFELKSDDIIEFGVDTFGEDKKTIIHHKVAARVACMFTKQDAQVAAWAKQH
;
A
#
# COMPACT_ATOMS: atom_id res chain seq x y z
N HIS A 1 7.80 69.14 -22.92
CA HIS A 1 8.17 69.30 -21.51
C HIS A 1 8.87 68.00 -21.10
N LEU A 2 10.13 68.12 -20.66
CA LEU A 2 10.98 67.11 -19.99
C LEU A 2 11.46 65.88 -20.81
N GLY A 3 12.77 65.63 -20.72
CA GLY A 3 13.50 64.50 -21.29
C GLY A 3 13.66 63.30 -20.34
N PRO A 4 14.73 62.47 -20.47
CA PRO A 4 14.65 61.02 -20.76
C PRO A 4 15.15 60.11 -19.62
N LEU A 5 15.02 58.77 -19.78
CA LEU A 5 15.75 57.61 -19.18
C LEU A 5 14.78 56.40 -19.20
N GLU A 6 15.08 55.14 -19.51
CA GLU A 6 16.30 54.39 -19.85
C GLU A 6 15.86 52.93 -20.20
N SER A 7 16.53 52.26 -21.15
CA SER A 7 16.76 50.79 -21.26
C SER A 7 15.57 49.79 -21.15
N PHE A 8 15.32 48.82 -22.05
CA PHE A 8 16.23 47.88 -22.70
C PHE A 8 15.70 47.43 -24.06
N ARG A 9 16.65 47.22 -24.97
CA ARG A 9 16.54 46.71 -26.33
C ARG A 9 16.61 45.18 -26.39
N TYR A 10 15.91 44.62 -27.38
CA TYR A 10 16.32 43.48 -28.23
C TYR A 10 16.42 42.09 -27.54
N ASP A 11 16.21 40.95 -28.16
CA ASP A 11 16.02 40.57 -29.56
C ASP A 11 15.25 39.24 -29.56
N HIS A 12 14.47 38.98 -30.60
CA HIS A 12 14.00 37.64 -30.92
C HIS A 12 15.06 36.98 -31.82
N PRO A 13 15.80 35.95 -31.40
CA PRO A 13 16.41 35.06 -32.38
C PRO A 13 15.39 34.01 -32.76
N ARG A 14 15.00 34.08 -34.03
CA ARG A 14 14.43 32.98 -34.80
C ARG A 14 15.24 31.71 -34.55
N LEU A 15 14.58 30.63 -34.16
CA LEU A 15 15.15 29.30 -34.37
C LEU A 15 14.66 28.80 -35.73
N PHE A 16 15.56 28.93 -36.71
CA PHE A 16 15.67 28.04 -37.87
C PHE A 16 15.42 26.59 -37.40
N GLY A 17 14.63 25.75 -38.06
CA GLY A 17 14.76 25.39 -39.45
C GLY A 17 15.63 24.14 -39.54
N GLY A 18 14.99 22.98 -39.74
CA GLY A 18 15.60 21.80 -40.35
C GLY A 18 16.37 20.85 -39.43
N ASP A 19 16.12 19.57 -39.69
CA ASP A 19 17.05 18.44 -39.54
C ASP A 19 17.12 17.72 -38.18
N GLY A 20 16.53 16.52 -38.17
CA GLY A 20 17.17 15.34 -37.57
C GLY A 20 17.23 15.23 -36.05
N ASN A 21 16.35 14.41 -35.49
CA ASN A 21 16.58 13.61 -34.28
C ASN A 21 16.81 14.39 -32.96
N THR A 22 15.72 14.65 -32.22
CA THR A 22 15.83 14.79 -30.76
C THR A 22 14.63 14.14 -30.10
N ILE A 23 14.81 12.87 -29.73
CA ILE A 23 14.00 12.19 -28.73
C ILE A 23 14.15 13.03 -27.44
N THR A 24 13.06 13.63 -26.98
CA THR A 24 12.98 14.21 -25.64
C THR A 24 13.23 13.10 -24.62
N HIS A 25 14.49 12.99 -24.19
CA HIS A 25 14.92 12.02 -23.20
C HIS A 25 14.39 12.46 -21.84
N ILE A 26 13.13 12.12 -21.54
CA ILE A 26 12.59 12.21 -20.19
C ILE A 26 13.49 11.29 -19.35
N PRO A 27 14.25 11.80 -18.37
CA PRO A 27 15.13 10.95 -17.59
C PRO A 27 14.27 9.86 -16.93
N PRO A 28 14.67 8.58 -16.98
CA PRO A 28 13.89 7.43 -16.47
C PRO A 28 13.69 7.44 -14.94
N HIS A 29 14.01 8.55 -14.27
CA HIS A 29 13.85 8.77 -12.84
C HIS A 29 12.77 9.81 -12.50
N ALA A 30 12.31 10.62 -13.46
CA ALA A 30 11.33 11.69 -13.21
C ALA A 30 9.89 11.19 -12.99
N LEU A 31 9.62 9.91 -13.24
CA LEU A 31 8.32 9.26 -12.99
C LEU A 31 8.35 8.27 -11.81
N ARG A 32 9.35 8.34 -10.91
CA ARG A 32 9.26 7.54 -9.68
C ARG A 32 8.15 8.15 -8.81
N PRO A 33 7.04 7.44 -8.54
CA PRO A 33 6.03 7.94 -7.62
C PRO A 33 6.73 8.22 -6.28
N LYS A 34 6.54 9.42 -5.72
CA LYS A 34 7.03 9.75 -4.38
C LYS A 34 6.52 8.66 -3.43
N ARG A 35 7.43 7.80 -2.96
CA ARG A 35 7.13 6.77 -1.97
C ARG A 35 6.98 7.49 -0.64
N HIS A 36 5.75 7.62 -0.16
CA HIS A 36 5.49 8.10 1.20
C HIS A 36 5.97 7.02 2.16
N LEU A 37 6.87 7.39 3.07
CA LEU A 37 7.37 6.53 4.14
C LEU A 37 6.77 7.03 5.46
N PRO A 38 6.45 6.14 6.41
CA PRO A 38 6.52 4.68 6.31
C PRO A 38 5.50 4.12 5.32
N ALA A 39 5.84 3.00 4.68
CA ALA A 39 4.96 2.28 3.75
C ALA A 39 4.88 0.81 4.11
N LEU A 40 3.65 0.31 4.16
CA LEU A 40 3.31 -1.11 4.32
C LEU A 40 2.83 -1.65 2.97
N TYR A 41 3.51 -2.66 2.46
CA TYR A 41 3.08 -3.42 1.29
C TYR A 41 2.57 -4.79 1.72
N LEU A 42 1.41 -5.17 1.19
CA LEU A 42 0.83 -6.48 1.40
C LEU A 42 0.81 -7.22 0.07
N TYR A 43 1.68 -8.20 -0.07
CA TYR A 43 1.79 -9.05 -1.26
C TYR A 43 0.84 -10.23 -1.15
N PRO A 44 -0.09 -10.44 -2.10
CA PRO A 44 -0.98 -11.59 -2.07
C PRO A 44 -0.17 -12.89 -2.13
N LEU A 45 -0.51 -13.85 -1.26
CA LEU A 45 0.10 -15.18 -1.25
C LEU A 45 -0.73 -16.24 -2.00
N ASN A 46 -1.99 -15.93 -2.32
CA ASN A 46 -2.92 -16.84 -2.95
C ASN A 46 -3.51 -16.30 -4.27
N ASP A 47 -2.91 -15.23 -4.80
CA ASP A 47 -3.33 -14.54 -6.05
C ASP A 47 -4.81 -14.13 -6.12
N THR A 48 -5.51 -14.09 -4.97
CA THR A 48 -6.94 -13.76 -4.94
C THR A 48 -7.23 -12.26 -4.85
N TRP A 49 -6.20 -11.41 -4.77
CA TRP A 49 -6.36 -9.97 -4.70
C TRP A 49 -5.06 -9.27 -5.16
N ALA A 50 -5.15 -8.00 -5.55
CA ALA A 50 -3.99 -7.25 -6.03
C ALA A 50 -3.22 -6.61 -4.87
N LEU A 51 -1.87 -6.62 -4.97
CA LEU A 51 -0.94 -5.94 -4.05
C LEU A 51 -1.51 -4.64 -3.47
N LYS A 52 -1.55 -4.55 -2.14
CA LYS A 52 -1.96 -3.34 -1.44
C LYS A 52 -0.75 -2.54 -0.98
N HIS A 53 -0.86 -1.23 -1.11
CA HIS A 53 0.08 -0.25 -0.58
C HIS A 53 -0.67 0.63 0.42
N ILE A 54 -0.20 0.64 1.65
CA ILE A 54 -0.76 1.38 2.76
C ILE A 54 0.34 2.32 3.26
N ALA A 55 0.02 3.60 3.40
CA ALA A 55 0.88 4.54 4.13
C ALA A 55 0.34 4.65 5.56
N PRO A 56 0.85 3.85 6.51
CA PRO A 56 0.45 3.98 7.91
C PRO A 56 0.88 5.34 8.47
N THR A 57 0.12 5.82 9.44
CA THR A 57 0.37 7.07 10.16
C THR A 57 0.20 6.80 11.66
N ASN A 58 0.48 7.81 12.49
CA ASN A 58 0.18 7.77 13.94
C ASN A 58 -1.33 7.67 14.26
N LEU A 59 -2.21 7.62 13.25
CA LEU A 59 -3.64 7.41 13.42
C LEU A 59 -4.04 6.00 12.99
N HIS A 60 -4.87 5.36 13.81
CA HIS A 60 -5.41 4.03 13.57
C HIS A 60 -6.21 3.99 12.26
N SER A 61 -5.61 3.39 11.25
CA SER A 61 -6.17 3.29 9.92
C SER A 61 -6.90 1.95 9.76
N LYS A 62 -8.20 2.03 9.47
CA LYS A 62 -9.05 0.83 9.34
C LYS A 62 -8.69 -0.01 8.12
N ILE A 63 -8.68 -1.33 8.32
CA ILE A 63 -8.58 -2.39 7.32
C ILE A 63 -9.88 -3.20 7.37
N GLY A 64 -10.44 -3.54 6.21
CA GLY A 64 -11.64 -4.37 6.19
C GLY A 64 -12.29 -4.49 4.83
N ARG A 65 -13.55 -4.93 4.82
CA ARG A 65 -14.33 -5.12 3.60
C ARG A 65 -14.89 -3.79 3.07
N GLN A 66 -14.95 -3.66 1.74
CA GLN A 66 -15.68 -2.57 1.11
C GLN A 66 -17.16 -2.55 1.58
N THR A 67 -17.66 -1.34 1.81
CA THR A 67 -19.04 -1.06 2.25
C THR A 67 -19.71 0.04 1.44
N SER A 68 -18.94 0.83 0.71
CA SER A 68 -19.43 1.99 -0.05
C SER A 68 -18.49 2.26 -1.22
N LEU A 69 -18.90 3.14 -2.14
CA LEU A 69 -18.04 3.60 -3.23
C LEU A 69 -16.78 4.31 -2.72
N LYS A 70 -16.83 4.93 -1.51
CA LYS A 70 -15.67 5.55 -0.85
C LYS A 70 -14.65 4.54 -0.31
N THR A 71 -15.05 3.29 -0.15
CA THR A 71 -14.19 2.19 0.33
C THR A 71 -13.89 1.16 -0.78
N ALA A 72 -14.08 1.54 -2.05
CA ALA A 72 -13.80 0.69 -3.21
C ALA A 72 -12.35 0.19 -3.19
N PRO A 73 -12.08 -1.11 -3.39
CA PRO A 73 -10.74 -1.67 -3.31
C PRO A 73 -9.86 -1.05 -4.40
N GLY A 74 -8.75 -0.48 -3.98
CA GLY A 74 -7.75 0.14 -4.83
C GLY A 74 -6.34 -0.22 -4.37
N LYS A 75 -5.36 -0.10 -5.27
CA LYS A 75 -3.96 -0.45 -4.99
C LYS A 75 -3.37 0.31 -3.80
N ARG A 76 -3.91 1.51 -3.51
CA ARG A 76 -3.42 2.41 -2.44
C ARG A 76 -4.33 2.47 -1.21
N ASN A 77 -5.26 1.52 -1.04
CA ASN A 77 -6.15 1.52 0.11
C ASN A 77 -6.21 0.17 0.83
N ARG A 78 -6.81 0.22 2.01
CA ARG A 78 -6.86 -0.84 3.02
C ARG A 78 -8.12 -1.72 2.94
N PHE A 79 -8.89 -1.58 1.86
CA PHE A 79 -10.19 -2.25 1.71
C PHE A 79 -10.15 -3.39 0.70
N TYR A 80 -10.86 -4.47 1.03
CA TYR A 80 -10.96 -5.69 0.21
C TYR A 80 -12.41 -5.97 -0.15
N ASP A 81 -12.66 -6.60 -1.30
CA ASP A 81 -14.00 -7.08 -1.67
C ASP A 81 -14.16 -8.58 -1.36
N ARG A 82 -13.80 -8.96 -0.13
CA ARG A 82 -13.80 -10.38 0.29
C ARG A 82 -14.78 -10.58 1.43
N LYS A 83 -15.81 -11.41 1.20
CA LYS A 83 -16.93 -11.66 2.13
C LYS A 83 -16.47 -12.19 3.48
N VAL A 84 -15.35 -12.92 3.50
CA VAL A 84 -14.72 -13.46 4.71
C VAL A 84 -14.13 -12.39 5.63
N LEU A 85 -14.06 -11.12 5.19
CA LEU A 85 -13.65 -10.00 6.02
C LEU A 85 -14.86 -9.23 6.58
N SER A 86 -14.79 -8.90 7.86
CA SER A 86 -15.60 -7.84 8.47
C SER A 86 -15.40 -6.48 7.80
N ARG A 87 -16.41 -5.61 7.90
CA ARG A 87 -16.36 -4.22 7.41
C ARG A 87 -15.24 -3.43 8.09
N GLN A 88 -15.08 -3.66 9.39
CA GLN A 88 -13.94 -3.27 10.20
C GLN A 88 -13.34 -4.58 10.69
N HIS A 89 -12.20 -4.96 10.13
CA HIS A 89 -11.56 -6.25 10.41
C HIS A 89 -10.34 -6.06 11.30
N GLY A 90 -9.52 -5.07 10.95
CA GLY A 90 -8.37 -4.70 11.76
C GLY A 90 -8.05 -3.23 11.64
N GLU A 91 -7.06 -2.80 12.41
CA GLU A 91 -6.48 -1.47 12.32
C GLU A 91 -4.97 -1.58 12.15
N VAL A 92 -4.41 -0.66 11.39
CA VAL A 92 -2.96 -0.52 11.18
C VAL A 92 -2.55 0.90 11.47
N TRP A 93 -1.44 1.07 12.17
CA TRP A 93 -0.85 2.37 12.45
C TRP A 93 0.66 2.24 12.49
N GLU A 94 1.32 3.39 12.52
CA GLU A 94 2.74 3.46 12.83
C GLU A 94 2.90 4.21 14.16
N GLU A 95 3.80 3.71 15.00
CA GLU A 95 4.18 4.35 16.25
C GLU A 95 5.66 4.06 16.52
N GLY A 96 6.44 5.10 16.83
CA GLY A 96 7.84 4.93 17.22
C GLY A 96 8.74 4.28 16.16
N GLY A 97 8.44 4.48 14.86
CA GLY A 97 9.18 3.87 13.76
C GLY A 97 8.86 2.40 13.54
N LYS A 98 7.73 1.91 14.08
CA LYS A 98 7.26 0.53 13.96
C LYS A 98 5.81 0.51 13.48
N ILE A 99 5.49 -0.44 12.61
CA ILE A 99 4.13 -0.61 12.11
C ILE A 99 3.44 -1.66 12.97
N TYR A 100 2.23 -1.37 13.40
CA TYR A 100 1.44 -2.27 14.22
C TYR A 100 0.14 -2.64 13.54
N ILE A 101 -0.38 -3.82 13.88
CA ILE A 101 -1.69 -4.30 13.46
C ILE A 101 -2.45 -4.91 14.63
N THR A 102 -3.77 -4.74 14.64
CA THR A 102 -4.65 -5.42 15.59
C THR A 102 -5.93 -5.90 14.92
N ASP A 103 -6.55 -6.93 15.48
CA ASP A 103 -7.88 -7.44 15.10
C ASP A 103 -8.95 -6.72 15.92
N VAL A 104 -9.89 -6.02 15.27
CA VAL A 104 -10.96 -5.30 15.96
C VAL A 104 -12.21 -6.18 16.14
N LYS A 105 -12.00 -7.35 16.75
CA LYS A 105 -13.03 -8.39 16.96
C LYS A 105 -13.71 -8.79 15.66
N SER A 106 -12.92 -9.10 14.64
CA SER A 106 -13.47 -9.57 13.37
C SER A 106 -14.13 -10.94 13.52
N SER A 107 -15.17 -11.22 12.73
CA SER A 107 -15.97 -12.45 12.88
C SER A 107 -15.16 -13.72 12.61
N ASN A 108 -14.22 -13.66 11.67
CA ASN A 108 -13.39 -14.79 11.27
C ASN A 108 -11.96 -14.71 11.82
N GLY A 109 -11.59 -13.61 12.50
CA GLY A 109 -10.26 -13.39 13.04
C GLY A 109 -9.21 -12.94 12.02
N ALA A 110 -8.15 -12.35 12.55
CA ALA A 110 -6.88 -12.13 11.88
C ALA A 110 -5.79 -13.00 12.51
N PHE A 111 -4.86 -13.46 11.67
CA PHE A 111 -3.82 -14.40 12.04
C PHE A 111 -2.46 -13.90 11.54
N ILE A 112 -1.41 -14.20 12.29
CA ILE A 112 -0.02 -13.98 11.89
C ILE A 112 0.72 -15.30 12.09
N TYR A 113 1.37 -15.80 11.04
CA TYR A 113 1.98 -17.14 11.03
C TYR A 113 1.02 -18.27 11.47
N GLY A 114 -0.28 -18.12 11.18
CA GLY A 114 -1.33 -19.07 11.59
C GLY A 114 -1.80 -18.93 13.03
N GLU A 115 -1.18 -18.07 13.85
CA GLU A 115 -1.63 -17.77 15.20
C GLU A 115 -2.63 -16.61 15.21
N ARG A 116 -3.76 -16.77 15.90
CA ARG A 116 -4.80 -15.74 15.94
C ARG A 116 -4.38 -14.60 16.88
N LEU A 117 -4.35 -13.36 16.35
CA LEU A 117 -3.95 -12.16 17.09
C LEU A 117 -4.75 -11.97 18.39
N ASN A 118 -6.05 -12.25 18.33
CA ASN A 118 -6.98 -12.06 19.44
C ASN A 118 -7.35 -13.37 20.15
N SER A 119 -6.36 -14.22 20.42
CA SER A 119 -6.57 -15.48 21.15
C SER A 119 -7.03 -15.20 22.59
N LYS A 120 -7.87 -16.10 23.15
CA LYS A 120 -8.60 -15.90 24.41
C LYS A 120 -7.68 -15.37 25.52
N GLY A 121 -7.85 -14.12 25.92
CA GLY A 121 -7.10 -13.45 27.00
C GLY A 121 -6.39 -12.15 26.57
N HIS A 122 -6.14 -11.95 25.27
CA HIS A 122 -5.34 -10.82 24.75
C HIS A 122 -6.10 -10.01 23.70
N GLU A 123 -7.37 -9.69 23.97
CA GLU A 123 -8.33 -9.16 22.99
C GLU A 123 -7.99 -7.81 22.33
N LEU A 124 -6.84 -7.19 22.65
CA LEU A 124 -6.45 -5.86 22.19
C LEU A 124 -4.93 -5.69 22.00
N ASP A 125 -4.13 -6.77 22.03
CA ASP A 125 -2.68 -6.59 21.96
C ASP A 125 -2.23 -6.25 20.53
N PRO A 126 -1.54 -5.11 20.33
CA PRO A 126 -1.07 -4.71 19.01
C PRO A 126 0.16 -5.54 18.60
N PHE A 127 0.11 -6.16 17.43
CA PHE A 127 1.23 -6.92 16.90
C PHE A 127 2.15 -6.02 16.07
N GLU A 128 3.45 -6.01 16.39
CA GLU A 128 4.49 -5.31 15.62
C GLU A 128 4.79 -6.07 14.31
N LEU A 129 4.46 -5.47 13.17
CA LEU A 129 4.74 -6.03 11.85
C LEU A 129 6.17 -5.79 11.40
N LYS A 130 6.79 -6.86 10.92
CA LYS A 130 8.11 -6.87 10.29
C LYS A 130 8.00 -7.29 8.82
N SER A 131 9.00 -6.90 8.04
CA SER A 131 9.11 -7.36 6.65
C SER A 131 9.26 -8.88 6.62
N ASP A 132 8.62 -9.50 5.64
CA ASP A 132 8.44 -10.96 5.45
C ASP A 132 7.36 -11.61 6.33
N ASP A 133 6.76 -10.88 7.28
CA ASP A 133 5.64 -11.44 8.08
C ASP A 133 4.47 -11.88 7.20
N ILE A 134 3.89 -13.03 7.56
CA ILE A 134 2.71 -13.57 6.89
C ILE A 134 1.49 -13.26 7.74
N ILE A 135 0.60 -12.45 7.18
CA ILE A 135 -0.67 -12.10 7.80
C ILE A 135 -1.83 -12.70 7.02
N GLU A 136 -2.88 -13.11 7.72
CA GLU A 136 -4.07 -13.70 7.13
C GLU A 136 -5.32 -13.07 7.75
N PHE A 137 -6.26 -12.67 6.91
CA PHE A 137 -7.55 -12.15 7.34
C PHE A 137 -8.67 -13.08 6.93
N GLY A 138 -9.46 -13.48 7.92
CA GLY A 138 -10.52 -14.45 7.77
C GLY A 138 -10.04 -15.86 7.46
N VAL A 139 -11.00 -16.74 7.17
CA VAL A 139 -10.77 -18.16 6.88
C VAL A 139 -11.42 -18.53 5.55
N ASP A 140 -10.90 -19.55 4.89
CA ASP A 140 -11.50 -20.09 3.67
C ASP A 140 -12.90 -20.64 3.99
N THR A 141 -13.91 -20.16 3.29
CA THR A 141 -15.28 -20.68 3.40
C THR A 141 -15.53 -21.69 2.30
N PHE A 142 -16.02 -22.86 2.67
CA PHE A 142 -16.32 -23.94 1.73
C PHE A 142 -17.79 -23.95 1.31
N GLY A 143 -18.05 -24.41 0.09
CA GLY A 143 -19.39 -24.70 -0.42
C GLY A 143 -20.01 -25.92 0.26
N GLU A 144 -21.20 -26.31 -0.21
CA GLU A 144 -21.95 -27.46 0.32
C GLU A 144 -21.15 -28.78 0.27
N ASP A 145 -20.33 -28.93 -0.76
CA ASP A 145 -19.45 -30.08 -0.99
C ASP A 145 -18.22 -30.13 -0.06
N LYS A 146 -18.00 -29.10 0.78
CA LYS A 146 -16.85 -28.95 1.71
C LYS A 146 -15.46 -29.07 1.07
N LYS A 147 -15.37 -29.13 -0.26
CA LYS A 147 -14.13 -29.29 -1.02
C LYS A 147 -13.79 -28.04 -1.80
N THR A 148 -14.81 -27.35 -2.31
CA THR A 148 -14.68 -26.12 -3.09
C THR A 148 -14.67 -24.92 -2.16
N ILE A 149 -13.61 -24.12 -2.23
CA ILE A 149 -13.54 -22.84 -1.52
C ILE A 149 -14.38 -21.82 -2.30
N ILE A 150 -15.48 -21.37 -1.71
CA ILE A 150 -16.36 -20.34 -2.30
C ILE A 150 -15.88 -18.92 -1.98
N HIS A 151 -15.18 -18.76 -0.86
CA HIS A 151 -14.60 -17.49 -0.46
C HIS A 151 -13.23 -17.71 0.13
N HIS A 152 -12.21 -17.24 -0.58
CA HIS A 152 -10.83 -17.33 -0.13
C HIS A 152 -10.52 -16.33 0.97
N LYS A 153 -9.74 -16.76 1.96
CA LYS A 153 -9.07 -15.89 2.93
C LYS A 153 -8.15 -14.90 2.23
N VAL A 154 -7.83 -13.80 2.91
CA VAL A 154 -6.85 -12.81 2.43
C VAL A 154 -5.53 -13.09 3.12
N ALA A 155 -4.63 -13.81 2.44
CA ALA A 155 -3.28 -14.07 2.94
C ALA A 155 -2.28 -13.15 2.24
N ALA A 156 -1.41 -12.50 3.03
CA ALA A 156 -0.44 -11.54 2.56
C ALA A 156 0.93 -11.72 3.19
N ARG A 157 1.99 -11.55 2.39
CA ARG A 157 3.34 -11.29 2.88
C ARG A 157 3.57 -9.79 3.05
N VAL A 158 4.05 -9.39 4.20
CA VAL A 158 4.29 -8.00 4.59
C VAL A 158 5.65 -7.55 4.08
N ALA A 159 5.73 -6.30 3.61
CA ALA A 159 7.00 -5.58 3.53
C ALA A 159 6.83 -4.19 4.13
N CYS A 160 7.54 -3.94 5.22
CA CYS A 160 7.61 -2.66 5.90
C CYS A 160 8.79 -1.85 5.33
N MET A 161 8.53 -0.63 4.89
CA MET A 161 9.56 0.31 4.45
C MET A 161 9.50 1.54 5.34
N PHE A 162 10.54 1.75 6.15
CA PHE A 162 10.66 2.92 7.02
C PHE A 162 11.62 3.96 6.42
N THR A 163 12.64 3.48 5.70
CA THR A 163 13.65 4.31 5.04
C THR A 163 13.66 4.11 3.52
N LYS A 164 14.33 5.03 2.80
CA LYS A 164 14.53 4.89 1.34
C LYS A 164 15.39 3.67 0.97
N GLN A 165 16.24 3.18 1.88
CA GLN A 165 17.08 1.99 1.68
C GLN A 165 16.26 0.69 1.78
N ASP A 166 15.29 0.60 2.69
CA ASP A 166 14.38 -0.56 2.79
C ASP A 166 13.60 -0.77 1.47
N ALA A 167 13.28 0.33 0.78
CA ALA A 167 12.59 0.30 -0.48
C ALA A 167 13.41 -0.22 -1.67
N GLN A 168 14.74 -0.32 -1.53
CA GLN A 168 15.63 -0.97 -2.49
C GLN A 168 15.76 -2.47 -2.20
N VAL A 169 15.83 -2.87 -0.94
CA VAL A 169 15.86 -4.29 -0.52
C VAL A 169 14.57 -5.01 -0.97
N ALA A 170 13.41 -4.41 -0.73
CA ALA A 170 12.14 -4.98 -1.18
C ALA A 170 11.94 -4.99 -2.71
N ALA A 171 12.72 -4.18 -3.46
CA ALA A 171 12.72 -4.24 -4.92
C ALA A 171 13.58 -5.40 -5.45
N TRP A 172 14.67 -5.74 -4.75
CA TRP A 172 15.48 -6.93 -5.04
C TRP A 172 14.65 -8.20 -4.82
N ALA A 173 13.92 -8.30 -3.71
CA ALA A 173 13.11 -9.47 -3.35
C ALA A 173 11.91 -9.74 -4.29
N LYS A 174 11.68 -8.89 -5.31
CA LYS A 174 10.69 -9.15 -6.38
C LYS A 174 11.28 -9.79 -7.62
N GLN A 175 12.61 -9.78 -7.77
CA GLN A 175 13.32 -10.22 -8.97
C GLN A 175 13.99 -11.58 -8.80
N HIS A 176 13.98 -12.13 -7.59
CA HIS A 176 14.45 -13.47 -7.23
C HIS A 176 13.37 -14.16 -6.40
#